data_AF-A0A6S6XX14-F1
#
_entry.id   AF-A0A6S6XX14-F1
#
_cell.length_a   1.000
_cell.length_b   1.000
_cell.length_c   1.000
_cell.angle_alpha   90.00
_cell.angle_beta   90.00
_cell.angle_gamma   90.00
#
_symmetry.space_group_name_H-M   'P 1'
#
loop_
_entity.id
_entity.type
_entity.pdbx_description
1 polymer ?
#
loop_
_entity_poly.entity_id
_entity_poly.type
_entity_poly.pdbx_seq_one_letter_code
_entity_poly.pdbx_strand_id
1 'polypeptide(L)'
;MGVGVMLVSEVRKYLCSFWVGVFALLLVTPSFALDVVDGDFKTILYGRSETLSVWRYSGNPNILVFDFPGLTHQGLSFNRVMQLTEQQTSEPYPRPLSTEELAKYIEASRRTQADFAFGHDILVSEFVQFFNWADRDKLVLNPEELLIRDFLVQQGMMRSWRGFYQALRPDVVILSIPQMQERKSNEPRITIAARYAILMHEMAHGEYYTNPYYKAYCQRFWAESLNDAQRDAFKKFLSNYGYSSYGDELIINEMQAYLMFTPDPASFSARKLGVSDTELDAMRDAFRKGKPATKLPLNLPRGELP
;
A
#
# COMPACT_ATOMS: atom_id res chain seq x y z
N MET A 1 -80.95 -51.24 39.40
CA MET A 1 -80.16 -50.20 40.09
C MET A 1 -78.73 -50.34 39.60
N GLY A 2 -78.04 -49.35 39.03
CA GLY A 2 -78.43 -47.99 38.62
C GLY A 2 -77.18 -47.10 38.55
N VAL A 3 -77.00 -46.33 37.46
CA VAL A 3 -75.95 -45.30 37.26
C VAL A 3 -74.50 -45.85 37.17
N GLY A 4 -73.64 -45.55 36.20
CA GLY A 4 -73.74 -44.73 34.98
C GLY A 4 -72.90 -43.44 35.01
N VAL A 5 -71.70 -43.42 34.41
CA VAL A 5 -71.01 -42.21 33.92
C VAL A 5 -70.18 -42.56 32.66
N MET A 6 -70.24 -41.70 31.64
CA MET A 6 -69.41 -41.75 30.42
C MET A 6 -68.24 -40.76 30.49
N LEU A 7 -67.20 -41.00 29.68
CA LEU A 7 -66.43 -40.02 28.86
C LEU A 7 -65.50 -40.89 27.95
N VAL A 8 -65.54 -40.90 26.60
CA VAL A 8 -65.38 -39.82 25.61
C VAL A 8 -64.02 -39.13 25.79
N SER A 9 -63.07 -39.01 24.84
CA SER A 9 -62.89 -39.47 23.44
C SER A 9 -61.35 -39.58 23.17
N GLU A 10 -60.75 -39.79 21.98
CA GLU A 10 -61.19 -39.83 20.58
C GLU A 10 -60.23 -40.73 19.73
N VAL A 11 -60.09 -40.49 18.42
CA VAL A 11 -59.18 -41.16 17.48
C VAL A 11 -58.12 -40.18 16.96
N ARG A 12 -56.86 -40.60 16.77
CA ARG A 12 -56.01 -39.99 15.72
C ARG A 12 -54.91 -40.89 15.17
N LYS A 13 -54.91 -41.03 13.85
CA LYS A 13 -53.84 -41.63 13.04
C LYS A 13 -52.79 -40.57 12.73
N TYR A 14 -51.51 -40.93 12.79
CA TYR A 14 -50.40 -40.21 12.16
C TYR A 14 -49.51 -41.27 11.47
N LEU A 15 -49.63 -41.49 10.16
CA LEU A 15 -48.94 -40.75 9.09
C LEU A 15 -47.42 -40.61 9.35
N CYS A 16 -46.66 -41.55 8.79
CA CYS A 16 -45.22 -41.42 8.59
C CYS A 16 -44.96 -40.39 7.48
N SER A 17 -44.50 -39.19 7.84
CA SER A 17 -44.04 -38.20 6.88
C SER A 17 -42.54 -38.36 6.62
N PHE A 18 -42.18 -38.57 5.36
CA PHE A 18 -40.81 -38.50 4.85
C PHE A 18 -40.15 -37.16 5.24
N TRP A 19 -38.96 -37.20 5.83
CA TRP A 19 -38.05 -36.07 5.87
C TRP A 19 -36.84 -36.37 4.98
N VAL A 20 -36.88 -35.86 3.74
CA VAL A 20 -35.68 -35.79 2.89
C VAL A 20 -34.87 -34.60 3.37
N GLY A 21 -33.80 -34.87 4.11
CA GLY A 21 -32.87 -33.83 4.54
C GLY A 21 -32.12 -33.26 3.34
N VAL A 22 -32.43 -32.01 2.96
CA VAL A 22 -31.64 -31.27 1.98
C VAL A 22 -30.33 -30.85 2.65
N PHE A 23 -29.28 -31.64 2.44
CA PHE A 23 -27.92 -31.20 2.73
C PHE A 23 -27.55 -30.06 1.78
N ALA A 24 -27.58 -28.84 2.28
CA ALA A 24 -26.97 -27.71 1.60
C ALA A 24 -25.45 -27.93 1.57
N LEU A 25 -24.91 -28.36 0.42
CA LEU A 25 -23.47 -28.27 0.20
C LEU A 25 -23.09 -26.78 0.21
N LEU A 26 -22.38 -26.38 1.26
CA LEU A 26 -21.57 -25.17 1.22
C LEU A 26 -20.51 -25.38 0.14
N LEU A 27 -20.76 -24.80 -1.04
CA LEU A 27 -19.75 -24.65 -2.07
C LEU A 27 -18.64 -23.77 -1.51
N VAL A 28 -17.59 -24.40 -0.98
CA VAL A 28 -16.31 -23.74 -0.74
C VAL A 28 -15.80 -23.34 -2.11
N THR A 29 -16.03 -22.08 -2.49
CA THR A 29 -15.35 -21.49 -3.63
C THR A 29 -13.85 -21.59 -3.37
N PRO A 30 -13.03 -21.99 -4.36
CA PRO A 30 -11.60 -21.92 -4.19
C PRO A 30 -11.24 -20.46 -3.89
N SER A 31 -10.61 -20.22 -2.73
CA SER A 31 -9.95 -18.95 -2.52
C SER A 31 -8.85 -18.88 -3.57
N PHE A 32 -9.02 -18.01 -4.57
CA PHE A 32 -7.96 -17.62 -5.47
C PHE A 32 -6.96 -16.79 -4.65
N ALA A 33 -6.14 -17.50 -3.87
CA ALA A 33 -5.01 -16.90 -3.17
C ALA A 33 -4.11 -16.23 -4.22
N LEU A 34 -3.66 -15.02 -3.93
CA LEU A 34 -2.65 -14.38 -4.78
C LEU A 34 -1.34 -15.14 -4.58
N ASP A 35 -0.91 -15.86 -5.62
CA ASP A 35 0.39 -16.51 -5.64
C ASP A 35 1.51 -15.46 -5.59
N VAL A 36 2.51 -15.71 -4.75
CA VAL A 36 3.70 -14.87 -4.62
C VAL A 36 4.83 -15.48 -5.45
N VAL A 37 5.21 -14.80 -6.52
CA VAL A 37 6.29 -15.21 -7.43
C VAL A 37 7.57 -14.43 -7.16
N ASP A 38 8.73 -15.08 -7.21
CA ASP A 38 10.01 -14.36 -7.05
C ASP A 38 10.37 -13.63 -8.36
N GLY A 39 10.83 -12.37 -8.25
CA GLY A 39 11.18 -11.53 -9.40
C GLY A 39 12.31 -10.56 -9.11
N ASP A 40 13.19 -10.33 -10.09
CA ASP A 40 14.17 -9.24 -10.04
C ASP A 40 13.60 -7.93 -10.60
N PHE A 41 14.35 -6.83 -10.50
CA PHE A 41 13.87 -5.50 -10.90
C PHE A 41 13.43 -5.46 -12.37
N LYS A 42 14.16 -6.16 -13.26
CA LYS A 42 13.88 -6.18 -14.70
C LYS A 42 12.63 -7.01 -15.00
N THR A 43 12.46 -8.13 -14.30
CA THR A 43 11.30 -9.02 -14.40
C THR A 43 10.03 -8.28 -13.97
N ILE A 44 10.08 -7.56 -12.85
CA ILE A 44 8.97 -6.75 -12.36
C ILE A 44 8.69 -5.59 -13.34
N LEU A 45 9.72 -4.84 -13.75
CA LEU A 45 9.57 -3.69 -14.66
C LEU A 45 8.81 -4.04 -15.96
N TYR A 46 9.17 -5.16 -16.59
CA TYR A 46 8.55 -5.62 -17.85
C TYR A 46 7.38 -6.60 -17.65
N GLY A 47 7.08 -6.98 -16.41
CA GLY A 47 5.95 -7.83 -16.05
C GLY A 47 4.61 -7.25 -16.49
N ARG A 48 3.70 -8.13 -16.91
CA ARG A 48 2.30 -7.80 -17.23
C ARG A 48 1.37 -8.95 -16.88
N SER A 49 0.17 -8.59 -16.44
CA SER A 49 -0.96 -9.50 -16.18
C SER A 49 -2.26 -8.72 -16.22
N GLU A 50 -3.35 -9.33 -16.68
CA GLU A 50 -4.70 -8.75 -16.63
C GLU A 50 -5.26 -8.67 -15.19
N THR A 51 -4.59 -9.33 -14.24
CA THR A 51 -4.93 -9.33 -12.80
C THR A 51 -3.79 -8.75 -11.96
N LEU A 52 -4.08 -8.40 -10.70
CA LEU A 52 -3.04 -8.12 -9.71
C LEU A 52 -2.06 -9.29 -9.64
N SER A 53 -0.76 -8.99 -9.71
CA SER A 53 0.33 -9.95 -9.50
C SER A 53 1.12 -9.52 -8.26
N VAL A 54 1.61 -10.48 -7.46
CA VAL A 54 2.42 -10.18 -6.27
C VAL A 54 3.81 -10.78 -6.44
N TRP A 55 4.80 -9.89 -6.52
CA TRP A 55 6.21 -10.27 -6.65
C TRP A 55 6.89 -10.23 -5.28
N ARG A 56 7.71 -11.23 -4.96
CA ARG A 56 8.74 -11.13 -3.92
C ARG A 56 10.04 -10.70 -4.58
N TYR A 57 10.64 -9.62 -4.12
CA TYR A 57 11.85 -9.11 -4.74
C TYR A 57 13.05 -10.01 -4.45
N SER A 58 13.66 -10.56 -5.50
CA SER A 58 14.76 -11.53 -5.39
C SER A 58 16.02 -10.95 -4.73
N GLY A 59 16.22 -9.63 -4.84
CA GLY A 59 17.33 -8.93 -4.18
C GLY A 59 17.16 -8.76 -2.67
N ASN A 60 15.92 -8.84 -2.16
CA ASN A 60 15.55 -8.67 -0.74
C ASN A 60 14.13 -9.23 -0.46
N PRO A 61 13.99 -10.41 0.17
CA PRO A 61 12.71 -11.10 0.36
C PRO A 61 11.81 -10.49 1.47
N ASN A 62 12.18 -9.35 2.05
CA ASN A 62 11.30 -8.53 2.89
C ASN A 62 10.55 -7.45 2.10
N ILE A 63 10.80 -7.33 0.79
CA ILE A 63 10.07 -6.44 -0.12
C ILE A 63 9.11 -7.29 -0.95
N LEU A 64 7.80 -6.99 -0.86
CA LEU A 64 6.79 -7.43 -1.83
C LEU A 64 6.40 -6.27 -2.74
N VAL A 65 6.08 -6.57 -3.99
CA VAL A 65 5.60 -5.60 -4.99
C VAL A 65 4.27 -6.06 -5.56
N PHE A 66 3.21 -5.29 -5.31
CA PHE A 66 1.87 -5.48 -5.81
C PHE A 66 1.73 -4.74 -7.14
N ASP A 67 1.55 -5.50 -8.21
CA ASP A 67 1.66 -5.04 -9.58
C ASP A 67 0.27 -4.97 -10.25
N PHE A 68 -0.32 -3.78 -10.24
CA PHE A 68 -1.73 -3.56 -10.55
C PHE A 68 -2.00 -3.34 -12.05
N PRO A 69 -3.01 -4.01 -12.65
CA PRO A 69 -3.39 -3.82 -14.06
C PRO A 69 -4.09 -2.47 -14.36
N GLY A 70 -4.35 -1.67 -13.32
CA GLY A 70 -5.02 -0.38 -13.43
C GLY A 70 -4.90 0.43 -12.15
N LEU A 71 -4.68 1.73 -12.30
CA LEU A 71 -4.53 2.67 -11.18
C LEU A 71 -5.78 2.78 -10.30
N THR A 72 -6.98 2.59 -10.84
CA THR A 72 -8.21 2.58 -10.03
C THR A 72 -8.22 1.42 -9.04
N HIS A 73 -7.72 0.25 -9.46
CA HIS A 73 -7.61 -0.94 -8.61
C HIS A 73 -6.56 -0.72 -7.52
N GLN A 74 -5.39 -0.17 -7.87
CA GLN A 74 -4.37 0.24 -6.90
C GLN A 74 -4.94 1.22 -5.87
N GLY A 75 -5.64 2.26 -6.32
CA GLY A 75 -6.22 3.28 -5.45
C GLY A 75 -7.29 2.73 -4.50
N LEU A 76 -8.17 1.85 -4.99
CA LEU A 76 -9.15 1.17 -4.14
C LEU A 76 -8.48 0.28 -3.08
N SER A 77 -7.31 -0.29 -3.37
CA SER A 77 -6.53 -1.11 -2.43
C SER A 77 -5.70 -0.30 -1.42
N PHE A 78 -5.10 0.83 -1.80
CA PHE A 78 -4.07 1.52 -1.01
C PHE A 78 -4.43 2.94 -0.55
N ASN A 79 -5.30 3.70 -1.24
CA ASN A 79 -5.50 5.13 -0.96
C ASN A 79 -5.94 5.41 0.49
N ARG A 80 -6.73 4.51 1.11
CA ARG A 80 -7.21 4.68 2.49
C ARG A 80 -6.13 4.45 3.54
N VAL A 81 -5.26 3.44 3.35
CA VAL A 81 -4.15 3.19 4.27
C VAL A 81 -3.07 4.27 4.11
N MET A 82 -2.77 4.69 2.88
CA MET A 82 -1.84 5.81 2.63
C MET A 82 -2.33 7.13 3.22
N GLN A 83 -3.61 7.48 3.04
CA GLN A 83 -4.16 8.72 3.62
C GLN A 83 -3.99 8.75 5.15
N LEU A 84 -4.09 7.59 5.79
CA LEU A 84 -3.93 7.38 7.22
C LEU A 84 -2.45 7.43 7.68
N THR A 85 -1.52 6.81 6.95
CA THR A 85 -0.09 6.73 7.33
C THR A 85 0.70 7.99 6.95
N GLU A 86 0.46 8.54 5.76
CA GLU A 86 1.31 9.56 5.14
C GLU A 86 0.71 10.97 5.18
N GLN A 87 -0.61 11.13 5.13
CA GLN A 87 -1.27 12.43 4.87
C GLN A 87 -2.13 12.98 6.02
N GLN A 88 -2.38 12.20 7.08
CA GLN A 88 -3.27 12.62 8.16
C GLN A 88 -2.64 13.69 9.06
N THR A 89 -3.17 14.92 9.01
CA THR A 89 -2.63 16.08 9.74
C THR A 89 -3.67 16.85 10.57
N SER A 90 -4.97 16.51 10.48
CA SER A 90 -6.06 17.33 11.04
C SER A 90 -7.03 16.62 11.99
N GLU A 91 -7.02 15.29 12.08
CA GLU A 91 -7.91 14.56 12.99
C GLU A 91 -7.35 14.56 14.43
N PRO A 92 -8.19 14.70 15.48
CA PRO A 92 -7.71 14.68 16.87
C PRO A 92 -7.06 13.35 17.31
N TYR A 93 -7.40 12.25 16.61
CA TYR A 93 -6.86 10.91 16.83
C TYR A 93 -6.74 10.17 15.49
N PRO A 94 -5.74 9.30 15.31
CA PRO A 94 -5.65 8.48 14.11
C PRO A 94 -6.87 7.58 13.90
N ARG A 95 -7.44 7.68 12.69
CA ARG A 95 -8.52 6.84 12.19
C ARG A 95 -8.50 6.80 10.66
N PRO A 96 -8.82 5.68 10.02
CA PRO A 96 -9.11 5.66 8.60
C PRO A 96 -10.38 6.47 8.30
N LEU A 97 -10.44 7.05 7.10
CA LEU A 97 -11.65 7.69 6.58
C LEU A 97 -12.65 6.66 6.03
N SER A 98 -13.95 6.94 6.11
CA SER A 98 -14.98 6.18 5.38
C SER A 98 -14.79 6.29 3.85
N THR A 99 -15.56 5.52 3.06
CA THR A 99 -15.54 5.63 1.59
C THR A 99 -15.94 7.01 1.11
N GLU A 100 -16.95 7.60 1.74
CA GLU A 100 -17.51 8.90 1.45
C GLU A 100 -16.60 10.04 1.94
N GLU A 101 -15.95 9.86 3.09
CA GLU A 101 -14.95 10.80 3.59
C GLU A 101 -13.70 10.82 2.71
N LEU A 102 -13.16 9.66 2.35
CA LEU A 102 -11.99 9.54 1.47
C LEU A 102 -12.30 10.10 0.07
N ALA A 103 -13.48 9.84 -0.49
CA ALA A 103 -13.89 10.40 -1.77
C ALA A 103 -13.90 11.94 -1.74
N LYS A 104 -14.46 12.56 -0.68
CA LYS A 104 -14.44 14.02 -0.48
C LYS A 104 -13.02 14.57 -0.28
N TYR A 105 -12.17 13.84 0.43
CA TYR A 105 -10.77 14.22 0.65
C TYR A 105 -10.00 14.27 -0.68
N ILE A 106 -10.13 13.21 -1.49
CA ILE A 106 -9.53 13.11 -2.83
C ILE A 106 -10.06 14.21 -3.76
N GLU A 107 -11.39 14.44 -3.78
CA GLU A 107 -12.03 15.50 -4.57
C GLU A 107 -11.54 16.90 -4.15
N ALA A 108 -11.40 17.18 -2.84
CA ALA A 108 -10.89 18.44 -2.33
C ALA A 108 -9.43 18.70 -2.77
N SER A 109 -8.62 17.65 -2.91
CA SER A 109 -7.26 17.73 -3.48
C SER A 109 -7.23 17.89 -5.02
N ARG A 110 -8.40 17.90 -5.67
CA ARG A 110 -8.60 17.88 -7.13
C ARG A 110 -7.93 16.68 -7.83
N ARG A 111 -7.88 15.55 -7.15
CA ARG A 111 -7.45 14.26 -7.67
C ARG A 111 -8.64 13.32 -7.82
N THR A 112 -8.38 12.11 -8.29
CA THR A 112 -9.31 11.00 -8.48
C THR A 112 -8.76 9.77 -7.76
N GLN A 113 -9.53 8.68 -7.69
CA GLN A 113 -9.02 7.42 -7.14
C GLN A 113 -7.76 6.88 -7.87
N ALA A 114 -7.59 7.22 -9.16
CA ALA A 114 -6.52 6.69 -10.02
C ALA A 114 -5.28 7.60 -10.12
N ASP A 115 -5.33 8.85 -9.67
CA ASP A 115 -4.18 9.77 -9.66
C ASP A 115 -3.94 10.42 -8.29
N PHE A 116 -4.59 9.90 -7.24
CA PHE A 116 -4.30 10.27 -5.85
C PHE A 116 -2.84 9.98 -5.49
N ALA A 117 -2.32 8.82 -5.84
CA ALA A 117 -0.89 8.53 -5.94
C ALA A 117 -0.63 7.45 -7.01
N PHE A 118 0.62 7.36 -7.46
CA PHE A 118 1.04 6.43 -8.51
C PHE A 118 1.85 5.24 -7.97
N GLY A 119 2.28 5.29 -6.72
CA GLY A 119 2.92 4.21 -5.98
C GLY A 119 2.68 4.43 -4.49
N HIS A 120 3.01 3.44 -3.66
CA HIS A 120 2.82 3.46 -2.21
C HIS A 120 3.75 2.42 -1.56
N ASP A 121 4.38 2.77 -0.44
CA ASP A 121 5.15 1.90 0.44
C ASP A 121 4.47 1.73 1.81
N ILE A 122 3.85 0.57 2.06
CA ILE A 122 3.15 0.30 3.33
C ILE A 122 3.77 -0.90 4.04
N LEU A 123 4.13 -0.74 5.32
CA LEU A 123 4.59 -1.85 6.15
C LEU A 123 3.42 -2.77 6.54
N VAL A 124 3.70 -4.06 6.71
CA VAL A 124 2.73 -5.01 7.28
C VAL A 124 2.23 -4.56 8.65
N SER A 125 3.07 -3.89 9.45
CA SER A 125 2.69 -3.29 10.73
C SER A 125 1.70 -2.12 10.60
N GLU A 126 1.72 -1.38 9.50
CA GLU A 126 0.79 -0.28 9.20
C GLU A 126 -0.54 -0.80 8.65
N PHE A 127 -0.52 -1.81 7.78
CA PHE A 127 -1.74 -2.55 7.41
C PHE A 127 -2.45 -3.13 8.63
N VAL A 128 -1.70 -3.69 9.59
CA VAL A 128 -2.26 -4.19 10.85
C VAL A 128 -2.89 -3.07 11.69
N GLN A 129 -2.31 -1.87 11.73
CA GLN A 129 -2.92 -0.71 12.38
C GLN A 129 -4.20 -0.28 11.68
N PHE A 130 -4.16 -0.15 10.35
CA PHE A 130 -5.31 0.17 9.50
C PHE A 130 -6.49 -0.79 9.73
N PHE A 131 -6.28 -2.10 9.64
CA PHE A 131 -7.35 -3.09 9.84
C PHE A 131 -7.89 -3.12 11.27
N ASN A 132 -7.04 -2.87 12.28
CA ASN A 132 -7.48 -2.76 13.67
C ASN A 132 -8.32 -1.49 13.93
N TRP A 133 -7.95 -0.35 13.35
CA TRP A 133 -8.76 0.86 13.47
C TRP A 133 -10.06 0.77 12.65
N ALA A 134 -10.03 0.15 11.46
CA ALA A 134 -11.22 -0.12 10.67
C ALA A 134 -12.23 -1.01 11.42
N ASP A 135 -11.78 -2.09 12.10
CA ASP A 135 -12.69 -2.87 12.94
C ASP A 135 -13.14 -2.09 14.19
N ARG A 136 -12.24 -1.35 14.88
CA ARG A 136 -12.60 -0.50 16.03
C ARG A 136 -13.77 0.43 15.70
N ASP A 137 -13.67 1.11 14.56
CA ASP A 137 -14.61 2.13 14.10
C ASP A 137 -15.76 1.56 13.26
N LYS A 138 -15.80 0.23 13.09
CA LYS A 138 -16.80 -0.52 12.31
C LYS A 138 -16.95 -0.01 10.86
N LEU A 139 -15.83 0.39 10.27
CA LEU A 139 -15.75 0.74 8.85
C LEU A 139 -15.90 -0.51 7.98
N VAL A 140 -16.70 -0.38 6.92
CA VAL A 140 -16.86 -1.41 5.91
C VAL A 140 -15.67 -1.34 4.95
N LEU A 141 -14.84 -2.38 4.97
CA LEU A 141 -13.77 -2.56 3.99
C LEU A 141 -14.36 -2.89 2.61
N ASN A 142 -13.76 -2.33 1.56
CA ASN A 142 -14.10 -2.66 0.18
C ASN A 142 -13.51 -4.04 -0.23
N PRO A 143 -13.93 -4.64 -1.37
CA PRO A 143 -13.42 -5.94 -1.82
C PRO A 143 -11.89 -6.00 -1.97
N GLU A 144 -11.28 -4.90 -2.40
CA GLU A 144 -9.85 -4.76 -2.63
C GLU A 144 -9.04 -4.79 -1.30
N GLU A 145 -9.46 -4.00 -0.30
CA GLU A 145 -8.91 -3.98 1.05
C GLU A 145 -9.08 -5.34 1.76
N LEU A 146 -10.22 -6.01 1.55
CA LEU A 146 -10.46 -7.38 2.03
C LEU A 146 -9.49 -8.39 1.41
N LEU A 147 -9.21 -8.26 0.11
CA LEU A 147 -8.23 -9.08 -0.59
C LEU A 147 -6.80 -8.85 -0.06
N ILE A 148 -6.40 -7.61 0.24
CA ILE A 148 -5.10 -7.34 0.90
C ILE A 148 -5.06 -7.99 2.28
N ARG A 149 -6.11 -7.79 3.11
CA ARG A 149 -6.23 -8.36 4.45
C ARG A 149 -6.07 -9.89 4.42
N ASP A 150 -6.80 -10.55 3.54
CA ASP A 150 -6.86 -12.00 3.47
C ASP A 150 -5.55 -12.57 2.92
N PHE A 151 -4.91 -11.89 1.95
CA PHE A 151 -3.54 -12.19 1.53
C PHE A 151 -2.55 -12.16 2.70
N LEU A 152 -2.54 -11.09 3.52
CA LEU A 152 -1.62 -10.98 4.66
C LEU A 152 -1.79 -12.09 5.69
N VAL A 153 -3.04 -12.55 5.90
CA VAL A 153 -3.33 -13.70 6.76
C VAL A 153 -2.86 -15.01 6.13
N GLN A 154 -3.17 -15.24 4.85
CA GLN A 154 -2.79 -16.45 4.12
C GLN A 154 -1.27 -16.62 4.00
N GLN A 155 -0.53 -15.53 3.77
CA GLN A 155 0.94 -15.54 3.71
C GLN A 155 1.62 -15.54 5.09
N GLY A 156 0.86 -15.64 6.19
CA GLY A 156 1.40 -15.67 7.55
C GLY A 156 2.12 -14.38 7.97
N MET A 157 1.81 -13.25 7.33
CA MET A 157 2.36 -11.93 7.66
C MET A 157 1.55 -11.25 8.76
N MET A 158 0.27 -11.58 8.85
CA MET A 158 -0.68 -11.12 9.85
C MET A 158 -1.45 -12.32 10.43
N ARG A 159 -1.96 -12.21 11.66
CA ARG A 159 -2.99 -13.12 12.18
C ARG A 159 -4.06 -12.36 12.95
N SER A 160 -5.28 -12.88 12.96
CA SER A 160 -6.29 -12.48 13.95
C SER A 160 -6.14 -13.33 15.21
N TRP A 161 -6.15 -12.70 16.38
CA TRP A 161 -6.19 -13.37 17.68
C TRP A 161 -7.07 -12.58 18.63
N ARG A 162 -8.04 -13.24 19.27
CA ARG A 162 -8.97 -12.63 20.25
C ARG A 162 -9.68 -11.34 19.75
N GLY A 163 -9.94 -11.26 18.45
CA GLY A 163 -10.67 -10.12 17.85
C GLY A 163 -9.80 -8.95 17.40
N PHE A 164 -8.47 -9.08 17.40
CA PHE A 164 -7.55 -8.06 16.88
C PHE A 164 -6.45 -8.68 16.01
N TYR A 165 -5.96 -7.92 15.05
CA TYR A 165 -4.87 -8.30 14.16
C TYR A 165 -3.51 -8.06 14.81
N GLN A 166 -2.58 -8.97 14.57
CA GLN A 166 -1.18 -8.88 14.98
C GLN A 166 -0.28 -9.08 13.77
N ALA A 167 0.74 -8.22 13.62
CA ALA A 167 1.81 -8.43 12.66
C ALA A 167 2.70 -9.60 13.11
N LEU A 168 2.94 -10.54 12.21
CA LEU A 168 3.90 -11.63 12.37
C LEU A 168 5.23 -11.32 11.64
N ARG A 169 5.18 -10.47 10.62
CA ARG A 169 6.36 -9.94 9.90
C ARG A 169 6.26 -8.42 9.76
N PRO A 170 6.36 -7.64 10.86
CA PRO A 170 6.08 -6.20 10.88
C PRO A 170 6.95 -5.37 9.95
N ASP A 171 8.18 -5.81 9.69
CA ASP A 171 9.21 -5.12 8.91
C ASP A 171 9.21 -5.53 7.42
N VAL A 172 8.22 -6.33 6.98
CA VAL A 172 7.98 -6.55 5.55
C VAL A 172 7.27 -5.31 4.99
N VAL A 173 7.85 -4.76 3.92
CA VAL A 173 7.31 -3.63 3.17
C VAL A 173 6.58 -4.14 1.94
N ILE A 174 5.43 -3.54 1.67
CA ILE A 174 4.58 -3.83 0.53
C ILE A 174 4.53 -2.58 -0.31
N LEU A 175 5.18 -2.67 -1.47
CA LEU A 175 5.19 -1.66 -2.50
C LEU A 175 4.00 -1.89 -3.44
N SER A 176 3.41 -0.82 -3.96
CA SER A 176 2.41 -0.92 -5.03
C SER A 176 2.87 -0.16 -6.28
N ILE A 177 2.66 -0.75 -7.46
CA ILE A 177 3.00 -0.13 -8.74
C ILE A 177 1.91 -0.39 -9.79
N PRO A 178 1.72 0.52 -10.76
CA PRO A 178 0.84 0.34 -11.89
C PRO A 178 1.59 -0.29 -13.06
N GLN A 179 0.94 -1.25 -13.72
CA GLN A 179 1.40 -1.80 -14.99
C GLN A 179 1.44 -0.74 -16.09
N MET A 180 2.24 -1.00 -17.13
CA MET A 180 2.19 -0.21 -18.35
C MET A 180 0.78 -0.27 -18.95
N GLN A 181 0.14 0.89 -19.10
CA GLN A 181 -1.20 0.98 -19.66
C GLN A 181 -1.32 2.14 -20.64
N GLU A 182 -2.12 1.93 -21.68
CA GLU A 182 -2.61 3.03 -22.49
C GLU A 182 -3.65 3.87 -21.72
N ARG A 183 -3.89 5.09 -22.17
CA ARG A 183 -4.84 6.00 -21.51
C ARG A 183 -6.26 5.41 -21.56
N LYS A 184 -6.91 5.33 -20.40
CA LYS A 184 -8.33 4.96 -20.26
C LYS A 184 -9.17 6.21 -20.01
N SER A 185 -10.49 6.09 -19.89
CA SER A 185 -11.39 7.23 -19.63
C SER A 185 -11.14 7.88 -18.26
N ASN A 186 -10.81 7.08 -17.26
CA ASN A 186 -10.61 7.45 -15.86
C ASN A 186 -9.17 7.22 -15.36
N GLU A 187 -8.24 6.78 -16.21
CA GLU A 187 -6.85 6.51 -15.82
C GLU A 187 -5.87 7.09 -16.86
N PRO A 188 -4.77 7.73 -16.41
CA PRO A 188 -3.73 8.24 -17.31
C PRO A 188 -2.96 7.10 -18.01
N ARG A 189 -2.14 7.47 -18.98
CA ARG A 189 -1.20 6.56 -19.64
C ARG A 189 -0.01 6.31 -18.72
N ILE A 190 0.37 5.05 -18.52
CA ILE A 190 1.62 4.67 -17.85
C ILE A 190 2.59 4.12 -18.90
N THR A 191 3.57 4.95 -19.26
CA THR A 191 4.67 4.55 -20.14
C THR A 191 5.69 3.70 -19.39
N ILE A 192 6.58 3.02 -20.11
CA ILE A 192 7.70 2.28 -19.49
C ILE A 192 8.61 3.20 -18.67
N ALA A 193 8.81 4.46 -19.11
CA ALA A 193 9.58 5.45 -18.36
C ALA A 193 8.89 5.88 -17.06
N ALA A 194 7.56 6.07 -17.08
CA ALA A 194 6.79 6.35 -15.87
C ALA A 194 6.83 5.18 -14.89
N ARG A 195 6.56 3.94 -15.36
CA ARG A 195 6.64 2.73 -14.54
C ARG A 195 8.05 2.51 -13.97
N TYR A 196 9.10 2.79 -14.74
CA TYR A 196 10.47 2.73 -14.25
C TYR A 196 10.75 3.73 -13.13
N ALA A 197 10.34 5.00 -13.31
CA ALA A 197 10.52 6.03 -12.29
C ALA A 197 9.73 5.71 -11.00
N ILE A 198 8.49 5.24 -11.12
CA ILE A 198 7.66 4.77 -9.99
C ILE A 198 8.36 3.59 -9.31
N LEU A 199 8.62 2.48 -10.01
CA LEU A 199 9.24 1.30 -9.42
C LEU A 199 10.60 1.61 -8.76
N MET A 200 11.41 2.48 -9.34
CA MET A 200 12.69 2.88 -8.73
C MET A 200 12.50 3.70 -7.44
N HIS A 201 11.49 4.59 -7.40
CA HIS A 201 11.07 5.33 -6.21
C HIS A 201 10.58 4.37 -5.11
N GLU A 202 9.62 3.50 -5.43
CA GLU A 202 9.08 2.50 -4.48
C GLU A 202 10.18 1.58 -3.92
N MET A 203 11.08 1.09 -4.79
CA MET A 203 12.19 0.24 -4.37
C MET A 203 13.16 0.97 -3.42
N ALA A 204 13.24 2.31 -3.47
CA ALA A 204 14.02 3.10 -2.54
C ALA A 204 13.43 3.11 -1.13
N HIS A 205 12.09 3.22 -1.00
CA HIS A 205 11.40 3.02 0.27
C HIS A 205 11.58 1.58 0.78
N GLY A 206 11.50 0.61 -0.13
CA GLY A 206 11.74 -0.79 0.16
C GLY A 206 13.12 -1.03 0.81
N GLU A 207 14.16 -0.40 0.25
CA GLU A 207 15.52 -0.40 0.83
C GLU A 207 15.60 0.37 2.15
N TYR A 208 14.95 1.55 2.26
CA TYR A 208 14.95 2.36 3.48
C TYR A 208 14.40 1.61 4.70
N TYR A 209 13.29 0.88 4.57
CA TYR A 209 12.75 0.13 5.71
C TYR A 209 13.55 -1.14 6.03
N THR A 210 14.05 -1.85 5.01
CA THR A 210 14.58 -3.21 5.18
C THR A 210 16.10 -3.29 5.31
N ASN A 211 16.84 -2.21 4.99
CA ASN A 211 18.30 -2.12 5.15
C ASN A 211 18.66 -1.11 6.26
N PRO A 212 18.97 -1.56 7.50
CA PRO A 212 19.21 -0.65 8.62
C PRO A 212 20.45 0.23 8.45
N TYR A 213 21.45 -0.20 7.68
CA TYR A 213 22.63 0.61 7.38
C TYR A 213 22.30 1.75 6.41
N TYR A 214 21.44 1.49 5.43
CA TYR A 214 20.91 2.48 4.52
C TYR A 214 20.02 3.49 5.26
N LYS A 215 19.06 3.01 6.06
CA LYS A 215 18.20 3.83 6.93
C LYS A 215 19.00 4.80 7.80
N ALA A 216 19.97 4.26 8.54
CA ALA A 216 20.83 5.06 9.42
C ALA A 216 21.72 6.05 8.63
N TYR A 217 22.11 5.73 7.39
CA TYR A 217 22.78 6.69 6.52
C TYR A 217 21.86 7.84 6.12
N CYS A 218 20.64 7.56 5.65
CA CYS A 218 19.68 8.59 5.24
C CYS A 218 19.31 9.54 6.41
N GLN A 219 19.14 8.98 7.61
CA GLN A 219 18.91 9.76 8.84
C GLN A 219 20.08 10.70 9.17
N ARG A 220 21.33 10.23 9.10
CA ARG A 220 22.51 11.10 9.28
C ARG A 220 22.67 12.11 8.15
N PHE A 221 22.40 11.74 6.90
CA PHE A 221 22.47 12.67 5.77
C PHE A 221 21.49 13.84 5.98
N TRP A 222 20.26 13.55 6.38
CA TRP A 222 19.26 14.55 6.73
C TRP A 222 19.70 15.47 7.88
N ALA A 223 20.23 14.91 8.97
CA ALA A 223 20.60 15.67 10.16
C ALA A 223 21.92 16.44 10.04
N GLU A 224 22.93 15.85 9.41
CA GLU A 224 24.34 16.30 9.45
C GLU A 224 24.85 16.84 8.11
N SER A 225 24.29 16.41 6.96
CA SER A 225 24.78 16.79 5.62
C SER A 225 23.94 17.85 4.94
N LEU A 226 22.61 17.85 5.14
CA LEU A 226 21.75 18.95 4.72
C LEU A 226 21.83 20.12 5.71
N ASN A 227 21.67 21.35 5.20
CA ASN A 227 21.45 22.54 6.03
C ASN A 227 19.95 22.78 6.28
N ASP A 228 19.60 23.72 7.16
CA ASP A 228 18.20 24.00 7.51
C ASP A 228 17.36 24.44 6.30
N ALA A 229 17.89 25.30 5.42
CA ALA A 229 17.17 25.75 4.24
C ALA A 229 16.88 24.59 3.26
N GLN A 230 17.78 23.62 3.15
CA GLN A 230 17.58 22.41 2.35
C GLN A 230 16.54 21.46 2.97
N ARG A 231 16.59 21.26 4.30
CA ARG A 231 15.54 20.51 5.02
C ARG A 231 14.17 21.16 4.85
N ASP A 232 14.09 22.49 4.98
CA ASP A 232 12.85 23.24 4.81
C ASP A 232 12.36 23.24 3.36
N ALA A 233 13.25 23.24 2.38
CA ALA A 233 12.91 23.04 0.97
C ALA A 233 12.25 21.67 0.75
N PHE A 234 12.80 20.58 1.31
CA PHE A 234 12.18 19.25 1.26
C PHE A 234 10.84 19.20 1.99
N LYS A 235 10.74 19.74 3.22
CA LYS A 235 9.47 19.81 3.98
C LYS A 235 8.39 20.55 3.20
N LYS A 236 8.73 21.69 2.60
CA LYS A 236 7.81 22.48 1.77
C LYS A 236 7.42 21.73 0.49
N PHE A 237 8.37 21.10 -0.18
CA PHE A 237 8.12 20.26 -1.35
C PHE A 237 7.11 19.16 -1.02
N LEU A 238 7.37 18.33 0.00
CA LEU A 238 6.49 17.23 0.41
C LEU A 238 5.12 17.71 0.89
N SER A 239 5.06 18.79 1.66
CA SER A 239 3.78 19.38 2.10
C SER A 239 2.91 19.86 0.92
N ASN A 240 3.49 20.37 -0.17
CA ASN A 240 2.74 20.69 -1.39
C ASN A 240 2.16 19.45 -2.10
N TYR A 241 2.69 18.25 -1.82
CA TYR A 241 2.22 16.98 -2.37
C TYR A 241 1.16 16.28 -1.51
N GLY A 242 0.95 16.72 -0.27
CA GLY A 242 -0.04 16.20 0.68
C GLY A 242 0.56 15.46 1.88
N TYR A 243 1.87 15.22 1.90
CA TYR A 243 2.53 14.53 3.00
C TYR A 243 2.49 15.31 4.31
N SER A 244 2.38 14.57 5.41
CA SER A 244 2.52 15.07 6.77
C SER A 244 3.90 15.67 6.98
N SER A 245 3.95 16.86 7.58
CA SER A 245 5.18 17.49 8.06
C SER A 245 5.55 17.07 9.49
N TYR A 246 4.78 16.17 10.09
CA TYR A 246 5.03 15.62 11.43
C TYR A 246 5.69 14.24 11.34
N GLY A 247 6.86 14.11 11.96
CA GLY A 247 7.67 12.89 11.97
C GLY A 247 8.77 12.95 10.92
N ASP A 248 10.02 13.10 11.38
CA ASP A 248 11.18 13.14 10.47
C ASP A 248 11.34 11.84 9.66
N GLU A 249 10.85 10.70 10.15
CA GLU A 249 11.03 9.40 9.48
C GLU A 249 10.40 9.34 8.09
N LEU A 250 9.15 9.80 7.93
CA LEU A 250 8.46 9.91 6.64
C LEU A 250 9.23 10.86 5.72
N ILE A 251 9.57 12.05 6.23
CA ILE A 251 10.26 13.10 5.49
C ILE A 251 11.64 12.62 4.99
N ILE A 252 12.36 11.83 5.78
CA ILE A 252 13.66 11.24 5.42
C ILE A 252 13.51 10.13 4.37
N ASN A 253 12.50 9.26 4.53
CA ASN A 253 12.19 8.20 3.57
C ASN A 253 11.85 8.78 2.19
N GLU A 254 11.01 9.80 2.16
CA GLU A 254 10.64 10.56 0.96
C GLU A 254 11.82 11.33 0.35
N MET A 255 12.60 12.04 1.18
CA MET A 255 13.75 12.81 0.73
C MET A 255 14.75 11.95 -0.03
N GLN A 256 15.07 10.74 0.44
CA GLN A 256 16.04 9.88 -0.25
C GLN A 256 15.50 9.33 -1.58
N ALA A 257 14.21 8.95 -1.63
CA ALA A 257 13.55 8.44 -2.85
C ALA A 257 13.47 9.53 -3.93
N TYR A 258 13.08 10.75 -3.56
CA TYR A 258 13.08 11.89 -4.48
C TYR A 258 14.48 12.32 -4.90
N LEU A 259 15.40 12.50 -3.96
CA LEU A 259 16.76 13.00 -4.24
C LEU A 259 17.51 12.08 -5.22
N MET A 260 17.46 10.77 -4.99
CA MET A 260 18.34 9.80 -5.66
C MET A 260 17.65 8.91 -6.69
N PHE A 261 16.37 8.55 -6.47
CA PHE A 261 15.70 7.47 -7.19
C PHE A 261 14.50 7.90 -8.05
N THR A 262 14.25 9.21 -8.12
CA THR A 262 13.23 9.82 -8.99
C THR A 262 13.89 10.58 -10.15
N PRO A 263 14.27 9.90 -11.25
CA PRO A 263 14.99 10.53 -12.36
C PRO A 263 14.12 11.41 -13.27
N ASP A 264 12.78 11.29 -13.18
CA ASP A 264 11.84 12.06 -14.01
C ASP A 264 11.72 13.52 -13.54
N PRO A 265 12.13 14.52 -14.35
CA PRO A 265 11.98 15.93 -14.00
C PRO A 265 10.52 16.40 -13.84
N ALA A 266 9.58 15.69 -14.47
CA ALA A 266 8.15 15.95 -14.33
C ALA A 266 7.61 15.49 -12.97
N SER A 267 8.32 14.62 -12.25
CA SER A 267 8.08 14.24 -10.86
C SER A 267 8.93 15.08 -9.89
N PHE A 268 10.25 15.14 -10.06
CA PHE A 268 11.15 15.86 -9.16
C PHE A 268 12.30 16.59 -9.86
N SER A 269 12.51 17.86 -9.49
CA SER A 269 13.54 18.72 -10.07
C SER A 269 13.87 19.89 -9.14
N ALA A 270 15.01 20.56 -9.36
CA ALA A 270 15.47 21.69 -8.53
C ALA A 270 14.42 22.80 -8.44
N ARG A 271 13.76 23.12 -9.57
CA ARG A 271 12.64 24.07 -9.64
C ARG A 271 11.47 23.70 -8.72
N LYS A 272 11.14 22.40 -8.59
CA LYS A 272 10.05 21.93 -7.72
C LYS A 272 10.44 21.97 -6.24
N LEU A 273 11.68 21.60 -5.94
CA LEU A 273 12.24 21.66 -4.59
C LEU A 273 12.44 23.13 -4.13
N GLY A 274 12.62 24.06 -5.07
CA GLY A 274 12.83 25.49 -4.80
C GLY A 274 14.30 25.89 -4.66
N VAL A 275 15.22 25.09 -5.23
CA VAL A 275 16.67 25.30 -5.20
C VAL A 275 17.25 25.49 -6.61
N SER A 276 18.55 25.79 -6.72
CA SER A 276 19.25 25.79 -8.02
C SER A 276 19.60 24.37 -8.49
N ASP A 277 19.75 24.14 -9.79
CA ASP A 277 20.21 22.84 -10.31
C ASP A 277 21.58 22.45 -9.74
N THR A 278 22.51 23.41 -9.64
CA THR A 278 23.83 23.23 -9.00
C THR A 278 23.71 22.75 -7.55
N GLU A 279 22.76 23.27 -6.79
CA GLU A 279 22.52 22.86 -5.40
C GLU A 279 21.90 21.46 -5.31
N LEU A 280 20.94 21.13 -6.17
CA LEU A 280 20.36 19.79 -6.21
C LEU A 280 21.39 18.73 -6.60
N ASP A 281 22.20 19.00 -7.62
CA ASP A 281 23.23 18.05 -8.05
C ASP A 281 24.37 17.97 -7.00
N ALA A 282 24.70 19.06 -6.29
CA ALA A 282 25.60 19.00 -5.13
C ALA A 282 25.06 18.16 -3.96
N MET A 283 23.75 18.22 -3.65
CA MET A 283 23.13 17.34 -2.65
C MET A 283 23.21 15.87 -3.07
N ARG A 284 22.95 15.56 -4.34
CA ARG A 284 23.09 14.19 -4.89
C ARG A 284 24.53 13.69 -4.82
N ASP A 285 25.50 14.52 -5.16
CA ASP A 285 26.91 14.15 -5.12
C ASP A 285 27.43 13.98 -3.69
N ALA A 286 26.95 14.78 -2.74
CA ALA A 286 27.21 14.56 -1.31
C ALA A 286 26.66 13.19 -0.83
N PHE A 287 25.43 12.86 -1.23
CA PHE A 287 24.79 11.56 -0.91
C PHE A 287 25.59 10.38 -1.50
N ARG A 288 25.95 10.46 -2.80
CA ARG A 288 26.81 9.45 -3.46
C ARG A 288 28.17 9.30 -2.81
N LYS A 289 28.82 10.42 -2.47
CA LYS A 289 30.17 10.46 -1.87
C LYS A 289 30.22 9.76 -0.52
N GLY A 290 29.12 9.76 0.24
CA GLY A 290 28.99 8.99 1.48
C GLY A 290 29.00 7.46 1.28
N LYS A 291 28.88 6.98 0.03
CA LYS A 291 28.84 5.55 -0.35
C LYS A 291 27.89 4.74 0.54
N PRO A 292 26.59 5.12 0.60
CA PRO A 292 25.62 4.38 1.39
C PRO A 292 25.60 2.90 1.00
N ALA A 293 25.51 2.03 2.02
CA ALA A 293 25.48 0.60 1.81
C ALA A 293 24.12 0.19 1.23
N THR A 294 24.00 0.20 -0.09
CA THR A 294 22.78 -0.20 -0.82
C THR A 294 23.11 -0.98 -2.09
N LYS A 295 22.16 -1.84 -2.52
CA LYS A 295 22.19 -2.49 -3.84
C LYS A 295 21.55 -1.65 -4.94
N LEU A 296 20.84 -0.57 -4.59
CA LEU A 296 20.16 0.28 -5.57
C LEU A 296 21.16 1.14 -6.38
N PRO A 297 20.88 1.41 -7.67
CA PRO A 297 21.76 2.19 -8.52
C PRO A 297 21.77 3.68 -8.14
N LEU A 298 22.80 4.13 -7.42
CA LEU A 298 22.98 5.55 -7.02
C LEU A 298 23.29 6.50 -8.21
N ASN A 299 23.63 5.93 -9.37
CA ASN A 299 23.94 6.65 -10.61
C ASN A 299 22.90 6.29 -11.67
N LEU A 300 21.74 6.95 -11.60
CA LEU A 300 20.70 6.84 -12.61
C LEU A 300 20.94 7.86 -13.74
N PRO A 301 21.10 7.43 -15.00
CA PRO A 301 21.10 8.35 -16.13
C PRO A 301 19.72 9.01 -16.26
N ARG A 302 19.68 10.33 -16.54
CA ARG A 302 18.41 11.06 -16.72
C ARG A 302 17.76 10.62 -18.04
N GLY A 303 16.70 9.81 -17.96
CA GLY A 303 15.86 9.45 -19.11
C GLY A 303 16.30 8.24 -19.93
N GLU A 304 17.37 7.54 -19.54
CA GLU A 304 17.75 6.25 -20.15
C GLU A 304 17.20 5.10 -19.30
N LEU A 305 16.61 4.11 -19.97
CA LEU A 305 16.10 2.87 -19.35
C LEU A 305 17.21 1.80 -19.32
N PRO A 306 17.30 0.97 -18.26
CA PRO A 306 18.28 -0.13 -18.15
C PRO A 306 17.91 -1.44 -18.90
#